data_AF-P65311-F1
#
_entry.id   AF-P65311-F1
#
_cell.length_a   1.000
_cell.length_b   1.000
_cell.length_c   1.000
_cell.angle_alpha   90.00
_cell.angle_beta   90.00
_cell.angle_gamma   90.00
#
_symmetry.space_group_name_H-M   'P 1'
#
loop_
_entity.id
_entity.type
_entity.pdbx_description
1 polymer ?
#
loop_
_entity_poly.entity_id
_entity_poly.type
_entity_poly.pdbx_seq_one_letter_code
_entity_poly.pdbx_strand_id
1 'polypeptide(L)'
;MRPSRYAPLLCAMVLALAWLSAVAGCSRGGSSKAGRSSSVAGTLPAGVVGVSPAGVTTRVDAPAESTEEEYYQACHAARLWMDAQPGSGESLIEPYLAVVQASPSGVAGSWHIRWAALTPARQAAVIVAARAAANAECG
;
A
#
# COMPACT_ATOMS: atom_id res chain seq x y z
N MET A 1 28.11 -20.03 -28.04
CA MET A 1 29.12 -19.08 -28.57
C MET A 1 28.54 -17.67 -28.50
N ARG A 2 29.39 -16.69 -28.12
CA ARG A 2 29.11 -15.30 -27.71
C ARG A 2 28.57 -15.09 -26.28
N PRO A 3 29.48 -14.85 -25.30
CA PRO A 3 29.14 -14.15 -24.06
C PRO A 3 29.55 -12.67 -24.19
N SER A 4 28.61 -11.75 -24.01
CA SER A 4 28.89 -10.32 -23.79
C SER A 4 29.36 -10.12 -22.35
N ARG A 5 30.62 -9.74 -22.20
CA ARG A 5 31.21 -9.22 -20.96
C ARG A 5 31.25 -7.71 -21.06
N TYR A 6 30.56 -7.00 -20.16
CA TYR A 6 30.86 -5.60 -19.88
C TYR A 6 31.20 -5.48 -18.38
N ALA A 7 32.40 -4.96 -18.18
CA ALA A 7 33.18 -4.94 -16.95
C ALA A 7 32.72 -3.85 -15.96
N PRO A 8 33.06 -3.97 -14.67
CA PRO A 8 32.62 -3.06 -13.61
C PRO A 8 33.51 -1.81 -13.55
N LEU A 9 32.87 -0.63 -13.52
CA LEU A 9 33.51 0.65 -13.26
C LEU A 9 33.38 0.98 -11.76
N LEU A 10 34.43 0.64 -11.01
CA LEU A 10 34.73 1.13 -9.66
C LEU A 10 35.58 2.41 -9.80
N CYS A 11 34.98 3.58 -9.52
CA CYS A 11 35.66 4.85 -9.23
C CYS A 11 35.08 5.36 -7.89
N ALA A 12 35.82 5.28 -6.78
CA ALA A 12 36.80 6.28 -6.34
C ALA A 12 36.16 7.63 -5.97
N MET A 13 35.88 7.84 -4.67
CA MET A 13 36.04 9.14 -3.99
C MET A 13 35.84 8.98 -2.46
N VAL A 14 36.90 9.27 -1.72
CA VAL A 14 36.98 9.36 -0.25
C VAL A 14 37.16 10.85 0.09
N LEU A 15 36.22 11.45 0.83
CA LEU A 15 36.34 12.76 1.52
C LEU A 15 35.34 12.72 2.71
N ALA A 16 35.73 12.51 3.97
CA ALA A 16 36.43 13.38 4.92
C ALA A 16 35.53 14.44 5.63
N LEU A 17 35.63 14.44 6.96
CA LEU A 17 35.43 15.54 7.94
C LEU A 17 34.09 15.65 8.71
N ALA A 18 34.12 14.99 9.88
CA ALA A 18 33.76 15.45 11.22
C ALA A 18 33.08 16.81 11.42
N TRP A 19 31.95 16.81 12.13
CA TRP A 19 31.48 17.90 12.97
C TRP A 19 30.83 17.34 14.25
N LEU A 20 31.42 17.64 15.40
CA LEU A 20 30.84 17.47 16.74
C LEU A 20 30.16 18.78 17.15
N SER A 21 28.91 18.70 17.61
CA SER A 21 28.27 19.76 18.39
C SER A 21 27.60 19.13 19.62
N ALA A 22 28.25 19.30 20.77
CA ALA A 22 27.66 19.04 22.07
C ALA A 22 26.83 20.26 22.50
N VAL A 23 25.58 20.04 22.89
CA VAL A 23 24.81 21.00 23.69
C VAL A 23 24.24 20.24 24.88
N ALA A 24 24.79 20.54 26.05
CA ALA A 24 24.26 20.14 27.34
C ALA A 24 23.07 21.05 27.71
N GLY A 25 21.97 20.45 28.14
CA GLY A 25 20.80 21.16 28.66
C GLY A 25 19.92 20.24 29.48
N CYS A 26 20.12 20.23 30.80
CA CYS A 26 19.21 19.62 31.76
C CYS A 26 18.27 20.69 32.32
N SER A 27 16.97 20.41 32.39
CA SER A 27 16.08 20.95 33.43
C SER A 27 14.87 20.05 33.65
N ARG A 28 14.67 19.74 34.94
CA ARG A 28 13.64 18.88 35.53
C ARG A 28 12.26 19.55 35.53
N GLY A 29 11.23 18.74 35.33
CA GLY A 29 9.81 19.08 35.48
C GLY A 29 9.04 18.19 34.51
N GLY A 30 8.27 17.18 34.91
CA GLY A 30 7.11 17.30 35.77
C GLY A 30 5.86 17.22 34.88
N SER A 31 5.12 16.10 35.00
CA SER A 31 3.77 15.87 34.47
C SER A 31 3.59 15.50 32.98
N SER A 32 3.29 14.21 32.78
CA SER A 32 2.39 13.60 31.80
C SER A 32 1.68 14.54 30.82
N LYS A 33 1.85 14.36 29.50
CA LYS A 33 0.78 14.28 28.46
C LYS A 33 1.35 14.07 27.05
N ALA A 34 0.83 13.04 26.40
CA ALA A 34 0.53 12.91 24.97
C ALA A 34 1.67 13.06 23.93
N GLY A 35 2.03 11.91 23.33
CA GLY A 35 2.74 11.84 22.06
C GLY A 35 1.97 12.57 20.96
N ARG A 36 2.58 13.63 20.45
CA ARG A 36 2.12 14.44 19.35
C ARG A 36 2.48 13.73 18.04
N SER A 37 1.62 12.82 17.59
CA SER A 37 1.65 12.34 16.21
C SER A 37 0.86 13.34 15.36
N SER A 38 1.54 14.01 14.44
CA SER A 38 0.95 14.98 13.53
C SER A 38 -0.01 14.29 12.55
N SER A 39 -1.29 14.20 12.92
CA SER A 39 -2.37 13.90 12.00
C SER A 39 -2.57 15.10 11.08
N VAL A 40 -2.04 15.02 9.85
CA VAL A 40 -2.62 15.77 8.73
C VAL A 40 -3.99 15.15 8.46
N ALA A 41 -4.99 15.65 9.19
CA ALA A 41 -6.39 15.38 8.91
C ALA A 41 -6.77 16.11 7.62
N GLY A 42 -6.35 15.56 6.48
CA GLY A 42 -7.04 15.82 5.22
C GLY A 42 -8.45 15.27 5.35
N THR A 43 -9.44 16.05 4.93
CA THR A 43 -10.85 15.65 4.88
C THR A 43 -10.96 14.35 4.09
N LEU A 44 -11.03 13.21 4.80
CA LEU A 44 -11.21 11.92 4.14
C LEU A 44 -12.57 11.96 3.42
N PRO A 45 -12.67 11.54 2.16
CA PRO A 45 -13.96 11.44 1.49
C PRO A 45 -14.87 10.54 2.33
N ALA A 46 -16.13 10.93 2.46
CA ALA A 46 -17.15 10.10 3.11
C ALA A 46 -17.10 8.69 2.49
N GLY A 47 -16.94 7.66 3.33
CA GLY A 47 -16.74 6.28 2.90
C GLY A 47 -15.40 5.65 3.31
N VAL A 48 -14.40 6.37 3.79
CA VAL A 48 -13.14 5.73 4.24
C VAL A 48 -13.21 5.30 5.71
N VAL A 49 -13.01 4.01 6.04
CA VAL A 49 -12.95 3.57 7.46
C VAL A 49 -11.78 2.66 7.81
N GLY A 50 -10.78 2.59 6.94
CA GLY A 50 -9.50 1.99 7.30
C GLY A 50 -8.45 2.45 6.34
N VAL A 51 -7.45 3.14 6.87
CA VAL A 51 -6.25 3.51 6.13
C VAL A 51 -5.08 2.96 6.92
N SER A 52 -4.18 2.25 6.24
CA SER A 52 -2.96 1.75 6.85
C SER A 52 -2.00 2.90 7.19
N PRO A 53 -0.97 2.69 8.03
CA PRO A 53 0.07 3.69 8.28
C PRO A 53 0.78 4.19 7.01
N ALA A 54 0.80 3.39 5.94
CA ALA A 54 1.35 3.76 4.64
C ALA A 54 0.38 4.58 3.75
N GLY A 55 -0.84 4.87 4.24
CA GLY A 55 -1.83 5.64 3.50
C GLY A 55 -2.71 4.81 2.55
N VAL A 56 -2.66 3.48 2.65
CA VAL A 56 -3.44 2.58 1.77
C VAL A 56 -4.83 2.39 2.37
N THR A 57 -5.88 2.64 1.60
CA THR A 57 -7.26 2.34 2.02
C THR A 57 -7.45 0.82 2.12
N THR A 58 -7.69 0.31 3.31
CA THR A 58 -7.86 -1.13 3.60
C THR A 58 -9.28 -1.50 4.03
N ARG A 59 -10.15 -0.48 4.23
CA ARG A 59 -11.58 -0.64 4.49
C ARG A 59 -12.37 0.60 4.07
N VAL A 60 -13.57 0.39 3.55
CA VAL A 60 -14.52 1.42 3.14
C VAL A 60 -15.86 1.15 3.83
N ASP A 61 -16.55 2.19 4.33
CA ASP A 61 -17.89 2.11 4.95
C ASP A 61 -18.97 2.00 3.86
N ALA A 62 -18.95 0.91 3.13
CA ALA A 62 -19.97 0.61 2.15
C ALA A 62 -20.12 -0.91 2.04
N PRO A 63 -21.34 -1.41 1.80
CA PRO A 63 -21.49 -2.79 1.36
C PRO A 63 -20.71 -2.97 0.06
N ALA A 64 -19.99 -4.09 -0.07
CA ALA A 64 -19.33 -4.44 -1.31
C ALA A 64 -20.39 -4.69 -2.40
N GLU A 65 -20.29 -3.97 -3.51
CA GLU A 65 -21.17 -4.17 -4.66
C GLU A 65 -20.36 -4.48 -5.92
N SER A 66 -20.59 -5.68 -6.45
CA SER A 66 -20.13 -6.18 -7.73
C SER A 66 -21.08 -7.30 -8.16
N THR A 67 -21.19 -7.58 -9.47
CA THR A 67 -21.79 -8.86 -9.88
C THR A 67 -20.91 -10.03 -9.43
N GLU A 68 -21.45 -11.25 -9.52
CA GLU A 68 -20.69 -12.46 -9.21
C GLU A 68 -19.47 -12.60 -10.13
N GLU A 69 -19.65 -12.37 -11.43
CA GLU A 69 -18.57 -12.42 -12.42
C GLU A 69 -17.50 -11.36 -12.18
N GLU A 70 -17.93 -10.14 -11.83
CA GLU A 70 -17.02 -9.05 -11.51
C GLU A 70 -16.20 -9.34 -10.24
N TYR A 71 -16.82 -9.95 -9.23
CA TYR A 71 -16.14 -10.42 -8.03
C TYR A 71 -15.07 -11.47 -8.37
N TYR A 72 -15.42 -12.50 -9.15
CA TYR A 72 -14.45 -13.53 -9.55
C TYR A 72 -13.30 -12.95 -10.37
N GLN A 73 -13.58 -12.03 -11.31
CA GLN A 73 -12.54 -11.35 -12.08
C GLN A 73 -11.60 -10.56 -11.18
N ALA A 74 -12.14 -9.79 -10.23
CA ALA A 74 -11.35 -9.00 -9.31
C ALA A 74 -10.48 -9.89 -8.40
N CYS A 75 -11.07 -10.96 -7.85
CA CYS A 75 -10.38 -11.89 -6.97
C CYS A 75 -9.26 -12.62 -7.73
N HIS A 76 -9.55 -13.16 -8.90
CA HIS A 76 -8.56 -13.87 -9.71
C HIS A 76 -7.42 -12.93 -10.17
N ALA A 77 -7.73 -11.69 -10.56
CA ALA A 77 -6.70 -10.70 -10.88
C ALA A 77 -5.82 -10.36 -9.67
N ALA A 78 -6.41 -10.25 -8.47
CA ALA A 78 -5.65 -10.07 -7.23
C ALA A 78 -4.78 -11.29 -6.94
N ARG A 79 -5.31 -12.50 -7.10
CA ARG A 79 -4.59 -13.75 -6.88
C ARG A 79 -3.38 -13.88 -7.80
N LEU A 80 -3.55 -13.62 -9.09
CA LEU A 80 -2.46 -13.62 -10.07
C LEU A 80 -1.35 -12.63 -9.70
N TRP A 81 -1.71 -11.45 -9.19
CA TRP A 81 -0.73 -10.49 -8.70
C TRP A 81 0.01 -11.01 -7.46
N MET A 82 -0.73 -11.57 -6.50
CA MET A 82 -0.18 -12.10 -5.24
C MET A 82 0.76 -13.29 -5.47
N ASP A 83 0.41 -14.20 -6.39
CA ASP A 83 1.24 -15.35 -6.76
C ASP A 83 2.58 -14.93 -7.41
N ALA A 84 2.68 -13.71 -7.93
CA ALA A 84 3.90 -13.14 -8.49
C ALA A 84 4.78 -12.40 -7.46
N GLN A 85 4.31 -12.20 -6.23
CA GLN A 85 5.06 -11.46 -5.20
C GLN A 85 5.87 -12.40 -4.29
N PRO A 86 7.00 -11.91 -3.74
CA PRO A 86 7.62 -12.56 -2.59
C PRO A 86 6.72 -12.38 -1.36
N GLY A 87 6.06 -13.44 -0.91
CA GLY A 87 5.21 -13.44 0.28
C GLY A 87 4.01 -14.36 0.15
N SER A 88 3.13 -14.36 1.15
CA SER A 88 1.88 -15.13 1.11
C SER A 88 0.81 -14.56 2.03
N GLY A 89 -0.44 -14.95 1.77
CA GLY A 89 -1.58 -14.66 2.64
C GLY A 89 -1.82 -13.17 2.84
N GLU A 90 -2.29 -12.83 4.03
CA GLU A 90 -2.73 -11.47 4.38
C GLU A 90 -1.64 -10.40 4.24
N SER A 91 -0.36 -10.78 4.32
CA SER A 91 0.77 -9.86 4.17
C SER A 91 0.82 -9.17 2.79
N LEU A 92 0.17 -9.77 1.77
CA LEU A 92 0.10 -9.25 0.41
C LEU A 92 -1.12 -8.36 0.15
N ILE A 93 -2.09 -8.29 1.07
CA ILE A 93 -3.33 -7.50 0.87
C ILE A 93 -3.01 -6.02 0.72
N GLU A 94 -2.29 -5.43 1.68
CA GLU A 94 -1.96 -4.01 1.66
C GLU A 94 -1.04 -3.64 0.47
N PRO A 95 0.04 -4.39 0.18
CA PRO A 95 0.83 -4.19 -1.04
C PRO A 95 0.00 -4.22 -2.33
N TYR A 96 -0.93 -5.17 -2.47
CA TYR A 96 -1.83 -5.25 -3.62
C TYR A 96 -2.73 -4.01 -3.72
N LEU A 97 -3.37 -3.64 -2.61
CA LEU A 97 -4.25 -2.47 -2.55
C LEU A 97 -3.50 -1.16 -2.84
N ALA A 98 -2.22 -1.07 -2.45
CA ALA A 98 -1.36 0.05 -2.81
C ALA A 98 -1.18 0.16 -4.34
N VAL A 99 -0.92 -0.96 -5.02
CA VAL A 99 -0.81 -1.01 -6.49
C VAL A 99 -2.12 -0.58 -7.16
N VAL A 100 -3.26 -1.09 -6.67
CA VAL A 100 -4.58 -0.71 -7.20
C VAL A 100 -4.83 0.79 -7.03
N GLN A 101 -4.54 1.34 -5.85
CA GLN A 101 -4.79 2.74 -5.49
C GLN A 101 -3.88 3.73 -6.20
N ALA A 102 -2.64 3.32 -6.49
CA ALA A 102 -1.68 4.15 -7.22
C ALA A 102 -1.88 4.13 -8.74
N SER A 103 -2.61 3.16 -9.29
CA SER A 103 -2.73 3.03 -10.74
C SER A 103 -3.56 4.16 -11.37
N PRO A 104 -3.00 4.98 -12.29
CA PRO A 104 -3.71 6.10 -12.90
C PRO A 104 -4.86 5.66 -13.81
N SER A 105 -4.77 4.45 -14.38
CA SER A 105 -5.77 3.83 -15.25
C SER A 105 -6.53 2.67 -14.57
N GLY A 106 -6.27 2.40 -13.29
CA GLY A 106 -6.73 1.17 -12.65
C GLY A 106 -5.95 -0.07 -13.09
N VAL A 107 -6.32 -1.21 -12.52
CA VAL A 107 -5.73 -2.53 -12.82
C VAL A 107 -6.85 -3.52 -13.14
N ALA A 108 -6.50 -4.73 -13.58
CA ALA A 108 -7.49 -5.77 -13.87
C ALA A 108 -8.43 -6.03 -12.68
N GLY A 109 -7.91 -6.02 -11.44
CA GLY A 109 -8.72 -6.20 -10.24
C GLY A 109 -9.57 -5.01 -9.81
N SER A 110 -9.51 -3.90 -10.56
CA SER A 110 -10.41 -2.75 -10.43
C SER A 110 -11.15 -2.47 -11.75
N TRP A 111 -11.31 -3.49 -12.60
CA TRP A 111 -11.95 -3.43 -13.92
C TRP A 111 -11.39 -2.33 -14.83
N HIS A 112 -10.10 -2.03 -14.70
CA HIS A 112 -9.44 -0.92 -15.40
C HIS A 112 -10.10 0.45 -15.15
N ILE A 113 -10.70 0.60 -13.97
CA ILE A 113 -11.17 1.87 -13.44
C ILE A 113 -10.19 2.30 -12.36
N ARG A 114 -9.69 3.54 -12.46
CA ARG A 114 -8.80 4.11 -11.43
C ARG A 114 -9.52 4.14 -10.07
N TRP A 115 -8.81 3.89 -8.98
CA TRP A 115 -9.40 3.80 -7.63
C TRP A 115 -10.31 4.98 -7.27
N ALA A 116 -9.86 6.21 -7.58
CA ALA A 116 -10.59 7.44 -7.28
C ALA A 116 -11.87 7.64 -8.13
N ALA A 117 -12.11 6.81 -9.14
CA ALA A 117 -13.33 6.82 -9.95
C ALA A 117 -14.32 5.71 -9.57
N LEU A 118 -13.94 4.79 -8.69
CA LEU A 118 -14.83 3.78 -8.14
C LEU A 118 -15.79 4.42 -7.12
N THR A 119 -17.03 3.94 -7.07
CA THR A 119 -17.94 4.23 -5.95
C THR A 119 -17.40 3.59 -4.66
N PRO A 120 -17.77 4.08 -3.46
CA PRO A 120 -17.40 3.42 -2.21
C PRO A 120 -17.77 1.92 -2.18
N ALA A 121 -18.95 1.55 -2.69
CA ALA A 121 -19.37 0.15 -2.76
C ALA A 121 -18.47 -0.71 -3.65
N ARG A 122 -18.01 -0.15 -4.79
CA ARG A 122 -17.03 -0.81 -5.68
C ARG A 122 -15.64 -0.88 -5.06
N GLN A 123 -15.21 0.14 -4.32
CA GLN A 123 -13.94 0.10 -3.56
C GLN A 123 -13.97 -1.00 -2.50
N ALA A 124 -15.10 -1.13 -1.79
CA ALA A 124 -15.32 -2.22 -0.83
C ALA A 124 -15.26 -3.59 -1.53
N ALA A 125 -15.86 -3.75 -2.73
CA ALA A 125 -15.77 -4.98 -3.51
C ALA A 125 -14.32 -5.37 -3.89
N VAL A 126 -13.50 -4.41 -4.31
CA VAL A 126 -12.07 -4.65 -4.58
C VAL A 126 -11.31 -5.08 -3.31
N ILE A 127 -11.60 -4.47 -2.16
CA ILE A 127 -10.98 -4.84 -0.88
C ILE A 127 -11.40 -6.26 -0.45
N VAL A 128 -12.67 -6.62 -0.61
CA VAL A 128 -13.17 -7.97 -0.32
C VAL A 128 -12.51 -9.00 -1.23
N ALA A 129 -12.45 -8.72 -2.54
CA ALA A 129 -11.77 -9.58 -3.51
C ALA A 129 -10.28 -9.76 -3.20
N ALA A 130 -9.58 -8.71 -2.77
CA ALA A 130 -8.19 -8.80 -2.35
C ALA A 130 -7.99 -9.70 -1.12
N ARG A 131 -8.89 -9.61 -0.13
CA ARG A 131 -8.88 -10.48 1.06
C ARG A 131 -9.11 -11.94 0.68
N ALA A 132 -10.13 -12.21 -0.13
CA ALA A 132 -10.42 -13.54 -0.63
C ALA A 132 -9.24 -14.14 -1.42
N ALA A 133 -8.58 -13.35 -2.28
CA ALA A 133 -7.40 -13.78 -3.01
C ALA A 133 -6.22 -14.20 -2.11
N ALA A 134 -5.98 -13.42 -1.06
CA ALA A 134 -4.97 -13.73 -0.05
C ALA A 134 -5.28 -15.04 0.69
N ASN A 135 -6.56 -15.31 0.96
CA ASN A 135 -7.03 -16.52 1.64
C ASN A 135 -7.23 -17.73 0.71
N ALA A 136 -6.97 -17.59 -0.60
CA ALA A 136 -7.25 -18.59 -1.63
C ALA A 136 -8.75 -18.96 -1.78
N GLU A 137 -9.62 -17.95 -1.64
CA GLU A 137 -11.09 -18.05 -1.66
C GLU A 137 -11.70 -17.44 -2.95
N CYS A 138 -10.99 -17.50 -4.07
CA CYS A 138 -11.45 -16.94 -5.36
C CYS A 138 -12.41 -17.86 -6.16
N GLY A 139 -13.15 -18.74 -5.50
CA GLY A 139 -14.11 -19.67 -6.09
C GLY A 139 -15.19 -20.04 -5.10
#